data_AF-X1QWK8-F1
#
_entry.id   AF-X1QWK8-F1
#
_cell.length_a   1.000
_cell.length_b   1.000
_cell.length_c   1.000
_cell.angle_alpha   90.00
_cell.angle_beta   90.00
_cell.angle_gamma   90.00
#
_symmetry.space_group_name_H-M   'P 1'
#
loop_
_entity.id
_entity.type
_entity.pdbx_description
1 polymer ?
#
loop_
_entity_poly.entity_id
_entity_poly.type
_entity_poly.pdbx_seq_one_letter_code
_entity_poly.pdbx_strand_id
1 'polypeptide(L)'
;GSGDLLRARRKKKDFTGKKIAKVLTKGKLISTPTIFKLWLDKTEELKNKKKLKGFVMDGNPRKIFEAYLIDEALEFYEWDKNVKIILIHISNKEAIWRLTKRRICKKCKKIIPFVGHFRKIKKCPKCGGE
;
A
#
# COMPACT_ATOMS: atom_id res chain seq x y z
N GLY A 1 0.35 -2.98 -2.85
CA GLY A 1 1.26 -1.90 -2.38
C GLY A 1 2.40 -2.46 -1.55
N SER A 2 3.22 -1.60 -0.95
CA SER A 2 4.41 -2.00 -0.16
C SER A 2 4.12 -3.02 0.95
N GLY A 3 2.96 -2.91 1.59
CA GLY A 3 2.52 -3.86 2.61
C GLY A 3 2.33 -5.30 2.09
N ASP A 4 1.89 -5.47 0.85
CA ASP A 4 1.71 -6.80 0.25
C ASP A 4 3.05 -7.46 -0.05
N LEU A 5 4.01 -6.69 -0.59
CA LEU A 5 5.38 -7.15 -0.84
C LEU A 5 6.02 -7.64 0.45
N LEU A 6 5.87 -6.89 1.54
CA LEU A 6 6.36 -7.28 2.86
C LEU A 6 5.64 -8.52 3.43
N ARG A 7 4.31 -8.61 3.28
CA ARG A 7 3.53 -9.79 3.68
C ARG A 7 3.86 -11.04 2.86
N ALA A 8 4.24 -10.89 1.60
CA ALA A 8 4.74 -11.99 0.78
C ALA A 8 6.16 -12.37 1.20
N ARG A 9 7.05 -11.38 1.36
CA ARG A 9 8.46 -11.60 1.71
C ARG A 9 8.65 -12.27 3.06
N ARG A 10 7.82 -11.94 4.06
CA ARG A 10 7.89 -12.56 5.40
C ARG A 10 7.55 -14.06 5.41
N LYS A 11 6.87 -14.57 4.38
CA LYS A 11 6.52 -16.00 4.27
C LYS A 11 7.75 -16.85 3.92
N LYS A 12 8.77 -16.25 3.30
CA LYS A 12 10.05 -16.94 3.04
C LYS A 12 10.74 -17.19 4.38
N LYS A 13 11.10 -18.46 4.66
CA LYS A 13 11.67 -18.89 5.94
C LYS A 13 13.18 -18.64 6.07
N ASP A 14 13.73 -17.70 5.31
CA ASP A 14 15.13 -17.29 5.36
C ASP A 14 15.38 -16.21 6.44
N PHE A 15 16.64 -15.78 6.60
CA PHE A 15 17.03 -14.78 7.58
C PHE A 15 16.24 -13.47 7.45
N THR A 16 16.20 -12.90 6.24
CA THR A 16 15.52 -11.64 5.97
C THR A 16 14.01 -11.73 6.19
N GLY A 17 13.37 -12.84 5.78
CA GLY A 17 11.95 -13.07 5.98
C GLY A 17 11.58 -13.17 7.46
N LYS A 18 12.37 -13.91 8.25
CA LYS A 18 12.22 -13.98 9.71
C LYS A 18 12.40 -12.61 10.37
N LYS A 19 13.40 -11.82 9.93
CA LYS A 19 13.63 -10.47 10.45
C LYS A 19 12.47 -9.53 10.13
N ILE A 20 11.99 -9.52 8.89
CA ILE A 20 10.81 -8.74 8.47
C ILE A 20 9.60 -9.11 9.31
N ALA A 21 9.33 -10.40 9.51
CA ALA A 21 8.22 -10.86 10.35
C ALA A 21 8.31 -10.26 11.77
N LYS A 22 9.49 -10.34 12.41
CA LYS A 22 9.72 -9.80 13.76
C LYS A 22 9.51 -8.28 13.83
N VAL A 23 9.97 -7.52 12.84
CA VAL A 23 9.82 -6.06 12.81
C VAL A 23 8.36 -5.65 12.59
N LEU A 24 7.67 -6.32 11.66
CA LEU A 24 6.25 -6.06 11.38
C LEU A 24 5.33 -6.36 12.56
N THR A 25 5.57 -7.47 13.29
CA THR A 25 4.78 -7.80 14.49
C THR A 25 4.90 -6.73 15.57
N LYS A 26 6.02 -5.99 15.61
CA LYS A 26 6.24 -4.86 16.53
C LYS A 26 5.67 -3.53 16.02
N GLY A 27 5.00 -3.51 14.86
CA GLY A 27 4.51 -2.28 14.24
C GLY A 27 5.61 -1.30 13.81
N LYS A 28 6.87 -1.77 13.70
CA LYS A 28 8.01 -0.92 13.35
C LYS A 28 8.20 -0.85 11.83
N LEU A 29 8.83 0.23 11.37
CA LEU A 29 9.21 0.39 9.97
C LEU A 29 10.34 -0.58 9.61
N ILE A 30 10.24 -1.14 8.39
CA ILE A 30 11.34 -1.89 7.78
C ILE A 30 12.42 -0.91 7.33
N SER A 31 13.68 -1.34 7.34
CA SER A 31 14.80 -0.53 6.86
C SER A 31 14.62 -0.20 5.37
N THR A 32 14.99 1.02 4.99
CA THR A 32 14.82 1.54 3.63
C THR A 32 15.51 0.66 2.57
N PRO A 33 16.76 0.18 2.75
CA PRO A 33 17.38 -0.72 1.77
C PRO A 33 16.62 -2.04 1.56
N THR A 34 16.03 -2.59 2.63
CA THR A 34 15.28 -3.85 2.53
C THR A 34 13.97 -3.68 1.78
N ILE A 35 13.23 -2.59 2.00
CA ILE A 35 12.00 -2.34 1.23
C ILE A 35 12.33 -1.93 -0.20
N PHE A 36 13.39 -1.15 -0.42
CA PHE A 36 13.81 -0.70 -1.75
C PHE A 36 14.20 -1.88 -2.64
N LYS A 37 14.93 -2.88 -2.11
CA LYS A 37 15.21 -4.13 -2.84
C LYS A 37 13.94 -4.83 -3.31
N LEU A 38 12.89 -4.88 -2.47
CA LEU A 38 11.61 -5.49 -2.86
C LEU A 38 10.87 -4.68 -3.92
N TRP A 39 11.04 -3.36 -3.93
CA TRP A 39 10.51 -2.52 -5.00
C TRP A 39 11.25 -2.78 -6.30
N LEU A 40 12.58 -2.74 -6.31
CA LEU A 40 13.39 -3.03 -7.50
C LEU A 40 13.04 -4.38 -8.13
N ASP A 41 12.97 -5.45 -7.31
CA ASP A 41 12.57 -6.77 -7.81
C ASP A 41 11.16 -6.75 -8.46
N LYS A 42 10.24 -5.93 -7.92
CA LYS A 42 8.89 -5.79 -8.47
C LYS A 42 8.86 -4.90 -9.72
N THR A 43 9.65 -3.84 -9.75
CA THR A 43 9.81 -2.92 -10.88
C THR A 43 10.38 -3.66 -12.09
N GLU A 44 11.37 -4.52 -11.87
CA GLU A 44 11.92 -5.43 -12.88
C GLU A 44 10.85 -6.38 -13.45
N GLU A 45 10.07 -7.04 -12.58
CA GLU A 45 8.95 -7.90 -13.01
C GLU A 45 7.94 -7.11 -13.87
N LEU A 46 7.67 -5.84 -13.52
CA LEU A 46 6.74 -4.99 -14.25
C LEU A 46 7.29 -4.59 -15.62
N LYS A 47 8.56 -4.19 -15.72
CA LYS A 47 9.19 -3.81 -16.99
C LYS A 47 9.15 -4.94 -18.01
N ASN A 48 9.29 -6.18 -17.55
CA ASN A 48 9.23 -7.38 -18.39
C ASN A 48 7.81 -7.79 -18.85
N LYS A 49 6.74 -7.07 -18.43
CA LYS A 49 5.37 -7.37 -18.88
C LYS A 49 5.04 -6.74 -20.22
N LYS A 50 4.84 -7.57 -21.25
CA LYS A 50 4.49 -7.19 -22.64
C LYS A 50 3.29 -6.24 -22.81
N LYS A 51 2.39 -6.13 -21.83
CA LYS A 51 1.15 -5.32 -21.92
C LYS A 51 0.94 -4.41 -20.70
N LEU A 52 2.02 -3.98 -20.06
CA LEU A 52 1.91 -3.05 -18.94
C LEU A 52 1.46 -1.67 -19.45
N LYS A 53 0.30 -1.19 -18.98
CA LYS A 53 -0.17 0.19 -19.25
C LYS A 53 0.35 1.21 -18.23
N GLY A 54 0.84 0.73 -17.08
CA GLY A 54 1.26 1.52 -15.94
C GLY A 54 1.02 0.78 -14.64
N PHE A 55 1.41 1.38 -13.52
CA PHE A 55 1.19 0.85 -12.18
C PHE A 55 0.95 1.99 -11.20
N VAL A 56 0.36 1.64 -10.05
CA VAL A 56 0.14 2.58 -8.96
C VAL A 56 1.00 2.16 -7.78
N MET A 57 1.83 3.07 -7.29
CA MET A 57 2.52 2.92 -6.01
C MET A 57 1.58 3.40 -4.90
N ASP A 58 1.22 2.48 -3.99
CA ASP A 58 0.32 2.76 -2.88
C ASP A 58 1.03 2.52 -1.54
N GLY A 59 1.10 3.60 -0.76
CA GLY A 59 1.65 3.62 0.60
C GLY A 59 3.17 3.80 0.67
N ASN A 60 3.80 4.28 -0.40
CA ASN A 60 5.22 4.65 -0.50
C ASN A 60 5.42 5.77 -1.56
N PRO A 61 6.50 6.56 -1.46
CA PRO A 61 7.49 6.62 -0.38
C PRO A 61 6.90 7.11 0.96
N ARG A 62 7.57 6.83 2.09
CA ARG A 62 7.21 7.37 3.42
C ARG A 62 8.32 8.24 4.04
N LYS A 63 9.48 8.29 3.39
CA LYS A 63 10.64 9.10 3.76
C LYS A 63 11.13 9.86 2.54
N ILE A 64 11.73 11.03 2.75
CA ILE A 64 12.33 11.83 1.67
C ILE A 64 13.39 11.01 0.90
N PHE A 65 14.27 10.29 1.60
CA PHE A 65 15.28 9.46 0.95
C PHE A 65 14.67 8.33 0.09
N GLU A 66 13.49 7.79 0.47
CA GLU A 66 12.79 6.82 -0.38
C GLU A 66 12.23 7.47 -1.65
N ALA A 67 11.92 8.77 -1.63
CA ALA A 67 11.47 9.49 -2.82
C ALA A 67 12.62 9.64 -3.82
N TYR A 68 13.79 10.10 -3.38
CA TYR A 68 14.98 10.19 -4.25
C TYR A 68 15.35 8.85 -4.89
N LEU A 69 15.35 7.78 -4.09
CA LEU A 69 15.62 6.44 -4.61
C LEU A 69 14.56 5.98 -5.64
N ILE A 70 13.29 6.35 -5.45
CA ILE A 70 12.24 6.05 -6.43
C ILE A 70 12.46 6.84 -7.72
N ASP A 71 12.84 8.13 -7.63
CA ASP A 71 13.11 8.95 -8.80
C ASP A 71 14.26 8.37 -9.64
N GLU A 72 15.38 8.01 -9.00
CA GLU A 72 16.50 7.32 -9.66
C GLU A 72 16.08 6.00 -10.32
N ALA A 73 15.24 5.21 -9.64
CA ALA A 73 14.74 3.96 -10.20
C ALA A 73 13.81 4.21 -11.41
N LEU A 74 12.91 5.19 -11.33
CA LEU A 74 12.00 5.50 -12.42
C LEU A 74 12.76 6.01 -13.65
N GLU A 75 13.82 6.79 -13.47
CA GLU A 75 14.73 7.21 -14.54
C GLU A 75 15.43 5.99 -15.17
N PHE A 76 16.03 5.12 -14.35
CA PHE A 76 16.69 3.89 -14.84
C PHE A 76 15.77 2.99 -15.66
N TYR A 77 14.50 2.89 -15.27
CA TYR A 77 13.49 2.10 -15.99
C TYR A 77 12.75 2.88 -17.08
N GLU A 78 13.16 4.12 -17.39
CA GLU A 78 12.61 4.99 -18.45
C GLU A 78 11.12 5.32 -18.26
N TRP A 79 10.70 5.52 -17.01
CA TRP A 79 9.32 5.82 -16.61
C TRP A 79 9.13 7.21 -15.99
N ASP A 80 10.23 7.94 -15.79
CA ASP A 80 10.29 9.30 -15.24
C ASP A 80 9.38 10.31 -15.97
N LYS A 81 9.21 10.15 -17.29
CA LYS A 81 8.44 11.09 -18.13
C LYS A 81 6.92 11.08 -17.91
N ASN A 82 6.36 10.04 -17.28
CA ASN A 82 4.92 9.90 -17.08
C ASN A 82 4.53 9.53 -15.65
N VAL A 83 5.06 10.28 -14.70
CA VAL A 83 4.75 10.13 -13.27
C VAL A 83 3.69 11.14 -12.85
N LYS A 84 2.70 10.68 -12.09
CA LYS A 84 1.68 11.54 -11.47
C LYS A 84 1.63 11.27 -9.97
N ILE A 85 1.64 12.35 -9.19
CA ILE A 85 1.55 12.31 -7.74
C ILE A 85 0.15 12.75 -7.34
N ILE A 86 -0.59 11.89 -6.65
CA ILE A 86 -1.95 12.18 -6.19
C ILE A 86 -1.91 12.42 -4.68
N LEU A 87 -2.11 13.67 -4.27
CA LEU A 87 -2.28 14.03 -2.87
C LEU A 87 -3.77 14.01 -2.51
N ILE A 88 -4.17 13.07 -1.65
CA ILE A 88 -5.50 13.08 -1.05
C ILE A 88 -5.46 14.02 0.16
N HIS A 89 -5.76 15.29 -0.07
CA HIS A 89 -5.74 16.30 0.97
C HIS A 89 -7.06 16.30 1.77
N ILE A 90 -6.99 15.89 3.04
CA ILE A 90 -8.11 15.93 3.98
C ILE A 90 -7.63 16.44 5.33
N SER A 91 -8.52 17.06 6.11
CA SER A 91 -8.18 17.50 7.47
C SER A 91 -7.99 16.30 8.41
N ASN A 92 -7.20 16.49 9.48
CA ASN A 92 -7.06 15.51 10.56
C ASN A 92 -8.42 15.13 11.17
N LYS A 93 -9.32 16.11 11.31
CA LYS A 93 -10.69 15.89 11.79
C LYS A 93 -11.45 14.94 10.88
N GLU A 94 -11.44 15.17 9.56
CA GLU A 94 -12.09 14.27 8.59
C GLU A 94 -11.44 12.89 8.59
N ALA A 95 -10.11 12.81 8.67
CA ALA A 95 -9.39 11.54 8.73
C ALA A 95 -9.81 10.70 9.95
N ILE A 96 -9.76 11.27 11.16
CA ILE A 96 -10.18 10.61 12.41
C ILE A 96 -11.64 10.21 12.33
N TRP A 97 -12.51 11.10 11.85
CA TRP A 97 -13.94 10.84 11.76
C TRP A 97 -14.26 9.70 10.79
N ARG A 98 -13.62 9.65 9.61
CA ARG A 98 -13.76 8.54 8.65
C ARG A 98 -13.22 7.22 9.20
N LEU A 99 -12.15 7.25 9.98
CA LEU A 99 -11.55 6.06 10.58
C LEU A 99 -12.45 5.48 11.69
N THR A 100 -12.90 6.33 12.61
CA THR A 100 -13.73 5.94 13.76
C THR A 100 -15.15 5.51 13.35
N LYS A 101 -15.70 6.08 12.28
CA LYS A 101 -17.02 5.71 11.76
C LYS A 101 -17.00 4.61 10.70
N ARG A 102 -15.81 4.11 10.33
CA ARG A 102 -15.67 2.97 9.41
C ARG A 102 -16.34 1.75 10.03
N ARG A 103 -17.13 1.05 9.24
CA ARG A 103 -17.80 -0.19 9.67
C ARG A 103 -17.18 -1.39 9.00
N ILE A 104 -17.27 -2.54 9.66
CA ILE A 104 -16.79 -3.82 9.11
C ILE A 104 -17.96 -4.79 9.21
N CYS A 105 -18.38 -5.35 8.07
CA CYS A 105 -19.45 -6.33 8.07
C CYS A 105 -19.05 -7.56 8.90
N LYS A 106 -19.88 -7.99 9.84
CA LYS A 106 -19.61 -9.15 10.71
C LYS A 106 -19.48 -10.44 9.90
N LYS A 107 -20.32 -10.60 8.87
CA LYS A 107 -20.41 -11.81 8.02
C LYS A 107 -19.27 -11.93 7.02
N CYS A 108 -19.05 -10.92 6.17
CA CYS A 108 -18.08 -11.02 5.06
C CYS A 108 -16.79 -10.21 5.27
N LYS A 109 -16.64 -9.55 6.43
CA LYS A 109 -15.50 -8.68 6.78
C LYS A 109 -15.24 -7.53 5.82
N LYS A 110 -16.19 -7.23 4.91
CA LYS A 110 -16.09 -6.07 4.01
C LYS A 110 -16.02 -4.80 4.84
N ILE A 111 -14.99 -4.00 4.56
CA ILE A 111 -14.85 -2.66 5.09
C ILE A 111 -15.86 -1.76 4.37
N ILE A 112 -16.67 -1.05 5.15
CA ILE A 112 -17.66 -0.08 4.68
C ILE A 112 -17.13 1.31 5.06
N PRO A 113 -16.71 2.13 4.08
CA PRO A 113 -16.21 3.47 4.35
C PRO A 113 -17.34 4.41 4.79
N PHE A 114 -17.04 5.40 5.62
CA PHE A 114 -18.03 6.36 6.09
C PHE A 114 -18.08 7.62 5.22
N VAL A 115 -18.48 7.47 3.95
CA VAL A 115 -18.50 8.57 2.95
C VAL A 115 -19.74 8.51 2.07
N GLY A 116 -20.26 9.66 1.66
CA GLY A 116 -21.40 9.75 0.74
C GLY A 116 -22.60 8.88 1.16
N HIS A 117 -23.15 8.12 0.20
CA HIS A 117 -24.29 7.23 0.44
C HIS A 117 -23.99 6.13 1.47
N PHE A 118 -22.73 5.71 1.63
CA PHE A 118 -22.33 4.70 2.63
C PHE A 118 -22.53 5.16 4.08
N ARG A 119 -22.76 6.45 4.33
CA ARG A 119 -23.12 6.95 5.68
C ARG A 119 -24.49 6.46 6.13
N LYS A 120 -25.43 6.24 5.20
CA LYS A 120 -26.84 5.92 5.49
C LYS A 120 -27.16 4.42 5.43
N ILE A 121 -26.27 3.60 4.87
CA ILE A 121 -26.58 2.18 4.68
C ILE A 121 -26.65 1.46 6.02
N LYS A 122 -27.66 0.59 6.21
CA LYS A 122 -27.84 -0.22 7.42
C LYS A 122 -27.35 -1.66 7.28
N LYS A 123 -27.24 -2.15 6.04
CA LYS A 123 -26.79 -3.50 5.70
C LYS A 123 -25.56 -3.45 4.80
N CYS A 124 -24.76 -4.50 4.85
CA CYS A 124 -23.59 -4.67 4.01
C CYS A 124 -23.99 -4.70 2.53
N PRO A 125 -23.39 -3.84 1.68
CA PRO A 125 -23.76 -3.74 0.27
C PRO A 125 -23.27 -4.94 -0.56
N LYS A 126 -22.48 -5.84 0.03
CA LYS A 126 -21.98 -7.06 -0.64
C LYS A 126 -22.80 -8.30 -0.31
N CYS A 127 -23.27 -8.46 0.93
CA CYS A 127 -23.88 -9.72 1.38
C CYS A 127 -25.14 -9.55 2.24
N GLY A 128 -25.62 -8.32 2.44
CA GLY A 128 -26.80 -8.02 3.25
C GLY A 128 -26.63 -8.20 4.77
N GLY A 129 -25.47 -8.67 5.24
CA GLY A 129 -25.18 -8.82 6.68
C GLY A 129 -25.06 -7.48 7.42
N GLU A 130 -24.95 -7.54 8.74
CA GLU A 130 -24.66 -6.39 9.61
C GLU A 130 -23.23 -5.88 9.45
#